data_AF-U6K7X8-F1
#
_entry.id   AF-U6K7X8-F1
#
_cell.length_a   1.000
_cell.length_b   1.000
_cell.length_c   1.000
_cell.angle_alpha   90.00
_cell.angle_beta   90.00
_cell.angle_gamma   90.00
#
_symmetry.space_group_name_H-M   'P 1'
#
loop_
_entity.id
_entity.type
_entity.pdbx_description
1 polymer ?
#
loop_
_entity_poly.entity_id
_entity_poly.type
_entity_poly.pdbx_seq_one_letter_code
_entity_poly.pdbx_strand_id
1 'polypeptide(L)'
;MHAGVSPTGRVMCLRVGDHEGVRLSRQLMAMDYALQQGAQVSVHPFSLETESEVYREAFEKLLSTNHLAVVAAGDSDCDLDLDECK
;
A
#
# COMPACT_ATOMS: atom_id res chain seq x y z
N MET A 1 18.84 6.68 -20.50
CA MET A 1 18.18 7.75 -19.74
C MET A 1 16.89 7.17 -19.20
N HIS A 2 16.78 6.94 -17.89
CA HIS A 2 15.55 6.41 -17.30
C HIS A 2 14.68 7.60 -16.86
N ALA A 3 13.54 7.79 -17.52
CA ALA A 3 12.52 8.72 -17.09
C ALA A 3 11.53 7.98 -16.18
N GLY A 4 11.14 8.59 -15.06
CA GLY A 4 10.05 8.07 -14.24
C GLY A 4 8.72 8.13 -14.98
N VAL A 5 7.80 7.22 -14.65
CA VAL A 5 6.48 7.09 -15.33
C VAL A 5 5.65 8.38 -15.21
N SER A 6 5.76 9.11 -14.10
CA SER A 6 5.12 10.40 -13.89
C SER A 6 6.16 11.48 -13.58
N PRO A 7 6.76 12.12 -14.61
CA PRO A 7 7.83 13.09 -14.43
C PRO A 7 7.35 14.43 -13.85
N THR A 8 6.03 14.70 -13.89
CA THR A 8 5.41 15.94 -13.40
C THR A 8 4.66 15.77 -12.08
N GLY A 9 4.49 14.53 -11.61
CA GLY A 9 3.85 14.23 -10.34
C GLY A 9 4.69 14.68 -9.15
N ARG A 10 4.04 15.17 -8.10
CA ARG A 10 4.71 15.38 -6.80
C ARG A 10 4.62 14.09 -6.00
N VAL A 11 5.75 13.67 -5.44
CA VAL A 11 5.83 12.44 -4.64
C VAL A 11 5.94 12.82 -3.17
N MET A 12 5.07 12.23 -2.35
CA MET A 12 5.15 12.28 -0.90
C MET A 12 5.70 10.95 -0.38
N CYS A 13 6.86 10.98 0.27
CA CYS A 13 7.50 9.78 0.81
C CYS A 13 7.09 9.58 2.27
N LEU A 14 6.32 8.53 2.54
CA LEU A 14 5.91 8.16 3.90
C LEU A 14 6.69 6.92 4.35
N ARG A 15 7.62 7.11 5.29
CA ARG A 15 8.45 6.02 5.80
C ARG A 15 7.67 5.21 6.84
N VAL A 16 7.35 3.96 6.50
CA VAL A 16 6.58 3.04 7.37
C VAL A 16 7.44 1.95 8.01
N GLY A 17 8.71 1.86 7.63
CA GLY A 17 9.66 0.86 8.14
C GLY A 17 11.00 1.44 8.56
N ASP A 18 11.76 0.62 9.27
CA ASP A 18 13.15 0.88 9.64
C ASP A 18 13.99 -0.41 9.53
N HIS A 19 15.11 -0.47 10.24
CA HIS A 19 16.02 -1.61 10.22
C HIS A 19 15.38 -2.89 10.80
N GLU A 20 14.28 -2.77 11.56
CA GLU A 20 13.50 -3.90 12.09
C GLU A 20 12.36 -4.33 11.15
N GLY A 21 12.23 -3.68 9.99
CA GLY A 21 11.19 -3.97 9.00
C GLY A 21 10.02 -3.00 9.03
N VAL A 22 8.91 -3.41 8.41
CA VAL A 22 7.68 -2.61 8.25
C VAL A 22 6.69 -2.99 9.35
N ARG A 23 6.02 -1.99 9.95
CA ARG A 23 5.01 -2.22 10.98
C ARG A 23 3.62 -1.84 10.46
N LEU A 24 2.63 -2.72 10.63
CA LEU A 24 1.25 -2.47 10.22
C LEU A 24 0.70 -1.14 10.77
N SER A 25 0.93 -0.83 12.05
CA SER A 25 0.48 0.42 12.65
C SER A 25 1.04 1.66 11.95
N ARG A 26 2.29 1.61 11.48
CA ARG A 26 2.91 2.71 10.72
C ARG A 26 2.33 2.83 9.32
N GLN A 27 1.96 1.70 8.70
CA GLN A 27 1.23 1.71 7.42
C GLN A 27 -0.13 2.39 7.57
N LEU A 28 -0.91 2.02 8.59
CA LEU A 28 -2.21 2.62 8.86
C LEU A 28 -2.11 4.14 9.09
N MET A 29 -1.12 4.60 9.86
CA MET A 29 -0.86 6.03 10.03
C MET A 29 -0.49 6.73 8.72
N ALA A 30 0.30 6.09 7.86
CA ALA A 30 0.66 6.63 6.56
C ALA A 30 -0.54 6.71 5.60
N MET A 31 -1.43 5.71 5.61
CA MET A 31 -2.67 5.72 4.83
C MET A 31 -3.57 6.88 5.23
N ASP A 32 -3.77 7.09 6.53
CA ASP A 32 -4.58 8.20 7.04
C ASP A 32 -3.95 9.56 6.71
N TYR A 33 -2.64 9.71 6.90
CA TYR A 33 -1.92 10.93 6.54
C TYR A 33 -2.00 11.21 5.03
N ALA A 34 -1.90 10.20 4.18
CA ALA A 34 -2.02 10.35 2.73
C ALA A 34 -3.38 10.94 2.33
N LEU A 35 -4.47 10.46 2.92
CA LEU A 35 -5.80 11.01 2.72
C LEU A 35 -5.91 12.45 3.22
N GLN A 36 -5.39 12.75 4.41
CA GLN A 36 -5.39 14.10 4.98
C GLN A 36 -4.66 15.12 4.10
N GLN A 37 -3.58 14.72 3.43
CA GLN A 37 -2.84 15.57 2.49
C GLN A 37 -3.48 15.65 1.10
N GLY A 38 -4.62 15.00 0.87
CA GLY A 38 -5.31 15.00 -0.41
C GLY A 38 -4.57 14.23 -1.50
N ALA A 39 -3.77 13.23 -1.13
CA ALA A 39 -3.17 12.34 -2.12
C ALA A 39 -4.28 11.64 -2.91
N GLN A 40 -4.17 11.64 -4.25
CA GLN A 40 -5.12 10.97 -5.13
C GLN A 40 -4.70 9.52 -5.42
N VAL A 41 -3.41 9.23 -5.28
CA VAL A 41 -2.82 7.91 -5.52
C VAL A 41 -1.87 7.58 -4.37
N SER A 42 -1.92 6.35 -3.87
CA SER A 42 -0.92 5.80 -2.97
C SER A 42 -0.37 4.49 -3.53
N VAL A 43 0.92 4.22 -3.30
CA VAL A 43 1.59 3.01 -3.73
C VAL A 43 2.08 2.25 -2.50
N HIS A 44 1.65 1.00 -2.38
CA HIS A 44 1.93 0.11 -1.26
C HIS A 44 2.71 -1.12 -1.76
N PRO A 45 4.05 -1.03 -1.84
CA PRO A 45 4.90 -2.09 -2.40
C PRO A 45 5.22 -3.18 -1.37
N PHE A 46 4.29 -3.47 -0.46
CA PHE A 46 4.46 -4.43 0.63
C PHE A 46 3.20 -5.30 0.74
N SER A 47 3.40 -6.58 1.02
CA SER A 47 2.35 -7.56 1.27
C SER A 47 2.43 -8.06 2.71
N LEU A 48 1.29 -8.50 3.24
CA LEU A 48 1.23 -9.26 4.49
C LEU A 48 1.22 -10.76 4.15
N GLU A 49 1.84 -11.58 5.00
CA GLU A 49 1.79 -13.04 4.87
C GLU A 49 0.39 -13.60 5.15
N THR A 50 -0.42 -12.89 5.94
CA THR A 50 -1.76 -13.32 6.34
C THR A 50 -2.78 -12.19 6.19
N GLU A 51 -4.05 -12.57 6.05
CA GLU A 51 -5.16 -11.61 6.04
C GLU A 51 -5.17 -10.77 7.35
N SER A 52 -5.44 -9.48 7.21
CA SER A 52 -5.66 -8.57 8.33
C SER A 52 -6.95 -7.79 8.11
N GLU A 53 -7.95 -8.06 8.97
CA GLU A 53 -9.23 -7.33 8.95
C GLU A 53 -9.03 -5.82 9.07
N VAL A 54 -8.14 -5.38 9.96
CA VAL A 54 -7.82 -3.96 10.15
C VAL A 54 -7.21 -3.33 8.89
N TYR A 55 -6.38 -4.09 8.16
CA TYR A 55 -5.78 -3.60 6.92
C TYR A 55 -6.81 -3.56 5.79
N ARG A 56 -7.72 -4.55 5.73
CA ARG A 56 -8.88 -4.54 4.81
C ARG A 56 -9.75 -3.31 5.03
N GLU A 57 -10.15 -3.03 6.27
CA GLU A 57 -10.95 -1.83 6.60
C GLU A 57 -10.24 -0.53 6.22
N ALA A 58 -8.93 -0.46 6.37
CA ALA A 58 -8.15 0.71 5.97
C ALA A 58 -8.17 0.94 4.44
N PHE A 59 -8.11 -0.13 3.65
CA PHE A 59 -8.31 -0.03 2.20
C PHE A 59 -9.74 0.30 1.82
N GLU A 60 -10.75 -0.26 2.49
CA GLU A 60 -12.15 0.11 2.27
C GLU A 60 -12.38 1.61 2.55
N LYS A 61 -11.74 2.17 3.59
CA LYS A 61 -11.75 3.61 3.86
C LYS A 61 -11.12 4.40 2.71
N LEU A 62 -9.96 3.99 2.18
CA LEU A 62 -9.35 4.62 1.00
C LEU A 62 -10.30 4.58 -0.20
N LEU A 63 -10.90 3.42 -0.49
CA LEU A 63 -11.81 3.20 -1.63
C LEU A 63 -13.14 3.97 -1.50
N SER A 64 -13.57 4.28 -0.27
CA SER A 64 -14.75 5.14 -0.03
C SER A 64 -14.55 6.60 -0.45
N THR A 65 -13.31 6.97 -0.80
CA THR A 65 -12.93 8.30 -1.27
C THR A 65 -12.51 8.25 -2.75
N ASN A 66 -12.26 9.40 -3.37
CA ASN A 66 -11.71 9.46 -4.74
C ASN A 66 -10.19 9.19 -4.76
N HIS A 67 -9.77 8.07 -4.16
CA HIS A 67 -8.36 7.69 -3.99
C HIS A 67 -8.07 6.34 -4.65
N LEU A 68 -6.98 6.26 -5.41
CA LEU A 68 -6.48 5.03 -6.01
C LEU A 68 -5.35 4.44 -5.16
N ALA A 69 -5.58 3.26 -4.57
CA ALA A 69 -4.53 2.47 -3.95
C ALA A 69 -3.93 1.48 -4.96
N VAL A 70 -2.62 1.56 -5.17
CA VAL A 70 -1.85 0.63 -6.01
C VAL A 70 -1.06 -0.29 -5.09
N VAL A 71 -1.27 -1.60 -5.20
CA VAL A 71 -0.69 -2.62 -4.32
C VAL A 71 0.16 -3.62 -5.13
N ALA A 72 1.20 -4.19 -4.50
CA ALA A 72 1.98 -5.28 -5.09
C ALA A 72 1.30 -6.65 -4.83
N ALA A 73 1.46 -7.59 -5.77
CA ALA A 73 0.84 -8.92 -5.71
C ALA A 73 1.53 -9.91 -4.76
N GLY A 74 2.67 -9.55 -4.16
CA GLY A 74 3.58 -10.48 -3.47
C GLY A 74 4.64 -11.06 -4.41
N ASP A 75 5.59 -11.79 -3.85
CA ASP A 75 6.76 -12.35 -4.55
C ASP A 75 6.87 -13.89 -4.42
N SER A 76 5.78 -14.56 -4.03
CA SER A 76 5.72 -15.99 -3.74
C SER A 76 5.53 -16.90 -4.96
N ASP A 77 5.40 -16.35 -6.17
CA ASP A 77 5.08 -17.12 -7.40
C ASP A 77 3.86 -18.06 -7.23
N CYS A 78 2.86 -17.58 -6.48
CA CYS A 78 1.70 -18.37 -6.08
C CYS A 78 0.47 -17.99 -6.91
N ASP A 79 -0.25 -19.01 -7.37
CA ASP A 79 -1.60 -18.84 -7.91
C ASP A 79 -2.59 -18.72 -6.75
N LEU A 80 -3.05 -17.51 -6.48
CA LEU A 80 -3.99 -17.21 -5.37
C LEU A 80 -5.36 -17.88 -5.53
N ASP A 81 -5.68 -18.45 -6.70
CA ASP A 81 -6.91 -19.23 -6.86
C ASP A 81 -6.79 -20.62 -6.20
N LEU A 82 -5.57 -21.11 -5.96
CA LEU A 82 -5.29 -22.39 -5.29
C LEU A 82 -5.31 -22.23 -3.75
N ASP A 83 -5.91 -23.20 -3.04
CA ASP A 83 -6.05 -23.13 -1.58
C ASP A 83 -4.73 -23.26 -0.81
N GLU A 84 -3.69 -23.82 -1.43
CA GLU A 84 -2.33 -23.90 -0.86
C GLU A 84 -1.59 -22.55 -0.86
N CYS A 85 -2.12 -21.56 -1.59
CA CYS A 85 -1.58 -20.22 -1.76
C CYS A 85 -2.37 -19.15 -0.97
N LYS A 86 -3.42 -19.54 -0.23
CA LYS A 86 -4.30 -18.65 0.53
C LYS A 86 -4.02 -18.70 2.04
#